data_AF-A0A139CUY0-F1
#
_entry.id   AF-A0A139CUY0-F1
#
_cell.length_a   1.000
_cell.length_b   1.000
_cell.length_c   1.000
_cell.angle_alpha   90.00
_cell.angle_beta   90.00
_cell.angle_gamma   90.00
#
_symmetry.space_group_name_H-M   'P 1'
#
loop_
_entity.id
_entity.type
_entity.pdbx_description
1 polymer ?
#
loop_
_entity_poly.entity_id
_entity_poly.type
_entity_poly.pdbx_seq_one_letter_code
_entity_poly.pdbx_strand_id
1 'polypeptide(L)' 'MILKSNGESVATHVEFACSIFKQALGLMFRKNIPDDYALVFVMKKSQNVSLHMLFVSFPIEVIFLDG' A
#
# COMPACT_ATOMS: atom_id res chain seq x y z
N MET A 1 5.52 -2.34 11.17
CA MET A 1 4.32 -3.11 11.53
C MET A 1 3.13 -2.17 11.57
N ILE A 2 2.00 -2.59 10.99
CA ILE A 2 0.71 -1.90 11.03
C ILE A 2 -0.21 -2.70 11.94
N LEU A 3 -0.79 -2.03 12.93
CA LEU A 3 -1.70 -2.64 13.90
C LEU A 3 -3.09 -2.04 13.76
N LYS A 4 -4.12 -2.86 14.00
CA LYS A 4 -5.47 -2.37 14.29
C LYS A 4 -5.51 -1.74 15.69
N SER A 5 -6.57 -1.00 15.99
CA SER A 5 -6.78 -0.36 17.30
C SER A 5 -6.85 -1.34 18.48
N ASN A 6 -7.23 -2.60 18.22
CA ASN A 6 -7.25 -3.68 19.20
C ASN A 6 -5.88 -4.38 19.40
N GLY A 7 -4.82 -3.93 18.72
CA GLY A 7 -3.48 -4.50 18.79
C GLY A 7 -3.21 -5.68 17.86
N GLU A 8 -4.19 -6.12 17.06
CA GLU A 8 -4.01 -7.18 16.06
C GLU A 8 -3.14 -6.67 14.89
N SER A 9 -2.16 -7.48 14.46
CA SER A 9 -1.29 -7.11 13.34
C SER A 9 -1.98 -7.27 12.00
N VAL A 10 -1.97 -6.20 11.20
CA VAL A 10 -2.40 -6.21 9.78
C VAL A 10 -1.24 -6.58 8.87
N ALA A 11 -0.05 -6.04 9.15
CA ALA A 11 1.15 -6.31 8.36
C ALA A 11 2.40 -6.13 9.21
N THR A 12 3.30 -7.11 9.19
CA THR A 12 4.60 -7.01 9.83
C THR A 12 5.66 -6.46 8.88
N HIS A 13 5.55 -6.79 7.59
CA HIS A 13 6.43 -6.29 6.54
C HIS A 13 5.85 -5.06 5.85
N VAL A 14 6.44 -3.89 6.06
CA VAL A 14 5.92 -2.63 5.52
C VAL A 14 6.95 -1.97 4.61
N GLU A 15 6.59 -1.81 3.34
CA GLU A 15 7.36 -1.01 2.39
C GLU A 15 6.71 0.38 2.22
N PHE A 16 7.55 1.41 2.05
CA PHE A 16 7.09 2.79 1.86
C PHE A 16 7.41 3.29 0.46
N ALA A 17 6.37 3.71 -0.27
CA ALA A 17 6.46 4.41 -1.54
C ALA A 17 6.54 5.93 -1.28
N CYS A 18 7.75 6.42 -0.97
CA CYS A 18 8.00 7.85 -0.66
C CYS A 18 8.24 8.72 -1.90
N SER A 19 8.49 8.13 -3.07
CA SER A 19 8.74 8.88 -4.30
C SER A 19 7.60 8.71 -5.29
N ILE A 20 7.39 9.73 -6.13
CA ILE A 20 6.36 9.72 -7.18
C ILE A 20 6.53 8.48 -8.09
N PHE A 21 7.76 8.09 -8.40
CA PHE A 21 8.02 6.90 -9.20
C PHE A 21 7.59 5.61 -8.49
N LYS A 22 7.91 5.44 -7.20
CA LYS A 22 7.46 4.27 -6.43
C LYS A 22 5.94 4.23 -6.28
N GLN A 23 5.31 5.40 -6.13
CA GLN A 23 3.85 5.52 -6.06
C GLN A 23 3.20 5.18 -7.39
N ALA A 24 3.72 5.71 -8.50
CA ALA A 24 3.22 5.39 -9.83
C ALA A 24 3.40 3.90 -10.16
N LEU A 25 4.50 3.28 -9.73
CA LEU A 25 4.77 1.85 -9.96
C LEU A 25 3.91 0.93 -9.07
N GLY A 26 3.73 1.27 -7.80
CA GLY A 26 2.95 0.46 -6.85
C GLY A 26 3.41 -1.01 -6.79
N LEU A 27 2.45 -1.92 -6.97
CA LEU A 27 2.66 -3.37 -6.99
C LEU A 27 2.73 -3.96 -8.41
N MET A 28 2.82 -3.12 -9.45
CA MET A 28 2.81 -3.57 -10.83
C MET A 28 3.91 -4.59 -11.10
N PHE A 29 3.58 -5.58 -11.94
CA PHE A 29 4.47 -6.66 -12.38
C PHE A 29 4.94 -7.62 -11.28
N ARG A 30 4.48 -7.45 -10.03
CA ARG A 30 4.68 -8.46 -8.99
C ARG A 30 3.75 -9.66 -9.25
N LYS A 31 4.25 -10.86 -9.01
CA LYS A 31 3.45 -12.10 -9.15
C LYS A 31 2.49 -12.30 -7.97
N ASN A 32 2.95 -11.94 -6.77
CA ASN A 32 2.21 -11.98 -5.50
C ASN A 32 2.90 -11.08 -4.45
N ILE A 33 2.28 -10.97 -3.28
CA ILE A 33 2.84 -10.39 -2.05
C ILE A 33 2.68 -11.38 -0.90
N PRO A 34 3.54 -11.35 0.14
CA PRO A 34 3.31 -12.10 1.38
C PRO A 34 2.02 -11.69 2.08
N ASP A 35 1.41 -12.59 2.85
CA ASP A 35 0.16 -12.31 3.60
C ASP A 35 0.33 -11.22 4.65
N ASP A 36 1.55 -11.00 5.15
CA ASP A 36 1.90 -10.02 6.18
C ASP A 36 2.49 -8.71 5.61
N TYR A 37 2.31 -8.49 4.31
CA TYR A 37 2.90 -7.36 3.57
C TYR A 37 1.93 -6.19 3.41
N ALA A 38 2.45 -4.97 3.55
CA ALA A 38 1.76 -3.75 3.15
C ALA A 38 2.69 -2.78 2.39
N LEU A 39 2.15 -2.15 1.35
CA LEU A 39 2.78 -1.02 0.65
C LEU A 39 2.07 0.28 1.05
N VAL A 40 2.78 1.17 1.74
CA VAL A 40 2.25 2.46 2.20
C VAL A 40 2.68 3.57 1.26
N PHE A 41 1.70 4.30 0.74
CA PHE A 41 1.90 5.44 -0.15
C PHE A 41 2.01 6.73 0.68
N VAL A 42 3.21 7.30 0.78
CA VAL A 42 3.45 8.50 1.61
C VAL A 42 3.21 9.76 0.77
N MET A 43 2.07 10.42 1.01
CA MET A 43 1.68 11.65 0.33
C MET A 43 2.18 12.88 1.09
N LYS A 44 2.60 13.93 0.36
CA LYS A 44 3.07 15.19 0.99
C LYS A 44 1.94 16.01 1.63
N LYS A 45 0.72 15.84 1.14
CA LYS A 45 -0.50 16.51 1.60
C LYS A 45 -1.70 15.62 1.33
N SER A 46 -2.77 15.84 2.09
CA SER A 46 -4.07 15.24 1.76
C SER A 46 -4.53 15.74 0.38
N GLN A 47 -4.95 14.80 -0.46
CA GLN A 47 -5.38 15.06 -1.82
C GLN A 47 -6.28 13.92 -2.31
N ASN A 48 -7.12 14.21 -3.31
CA ASN A 48 -7.83 13.16 -4.03
C ASN A 48 -6.82 12.30 -4.79
N VAL A 49 -6.81 11.00 -4.49
CA VAL A 49 -5.95 10.02 -5.14
C VAL A 49 -6.80 9.11 -6.03
N SER A 50 -6.35 8.92 -7.27
CA SER A 50 -6.90 7.90 -8.15
C SER A 50 -6.01 6.67 -8.07
N LEU A 51 -6.61 5.51 -7.80
CA LEU A 51 -5.91 4.23 -7.75
C LEU A 51 -6.37 3.35 -8.90
N HIS A 52 -5.42 2.67 -9.55
CA HIS A 52 -5.69 1.68 -10.59
C HIS A 52 -5.01 0.36 -10.27
N MET A 53 -5.55 -0.73 -10.83
CA MET A 53 -4.96 -2.08 -10.74
C MET A 53 -4.26 -2.51 -12.04
N LEU A 54 -3.99 -1.57 -12.97
CA LEU A 54 -3.26 -1.87 -14.20
C LEU A 54 -1.93 -2.58 -13.88
N PHE A 55 -1.66 -3.72 -14.53
CA PHE A 55 -0.48 -4.58 -14.31
C PHE A 55 -0.30 -5.18 -12.90
N VAL A 56 -1.32 -5.16 -12.05
CA VAL A 56 -1.35 -5.92 -10.78
C VAL A 56 -2.12 -7.22 -11.02
N SER A 57 -1.43 -8.36 -11.05
CA SER A 57 -2.03 -9.66 -11.43
C SER A 57 -2.62 -10.46 -10.26
N PHE A 58 -2.91 -9.81 -9.14
CA PHE A 58 -3.49 -10.41 -7.94
C PHE A 58 -4.43 -9.41 -7.23
N PRO A 59 -5.45 -9.89 -6.50
CA PRO A 59 -6.35 -9.02 -5.75
C PRO A 59 -5.61 -8.37 -4.58
N ILE A 60 -5.96 -7.12 -4.28
CA ILE A 60 -5.45 -6.39 -3.11
C ILE A 60 -6.58 -5.64 -2.43
N GLU A 61 -6.39 -5.41 -1.13
CA GLU A 61 -7.22 -4.51 -0.36
C GLU A 61 -6.54 -3.15 -0.23
N VAL A 62 -7.36 -2.10 -0.17
CA VAL A 62 -6.89 -0.72 -0.15
C VAL A 62 -7.57 -0.01 1.00
N ILE A 63 -6.76 0.57 1.88
CA ILE A 63 -7.23 1.38 3.00
C ILE A 63 -6.71 2.78 2.79
N PHE A 64 -7.61 3.76 2.79
CA PHE A 64 -7.26 5.18 2.80
C PHE A 64 -7.07 5.62 4.25
N LEU A 65 -5.90 6.20 4.53
CA LEU A 65 -5.55 6.72 5.84
C LEU A 65 -5.76 8.23 5.84
N ASP A 66 -6.40 8.76 6.88
CA ASP A 66 -6.29 10.16 7.26
C ASP A 66 -4.99 10.40 8.05
N GLY A 67 -4.49 11.62 7.97
CA GLY A 67 -3.27 12.06 8.66
C GLY A 67 -3.57 12.78 9.95
#